data_AF-A0A517WJQ9-F1
#
_entry.id   AF-A0A517WJQ9-F1
#
_cell.length_a   1.000
_cell.length_b   1.000
_cell.length_c   1.000
_cell.angle_alpha   90.00
_cell.angle_beta   90.00
_cell.angle_gamma   90.00
#
_symmetry.space_group_name_H-M   'P 1'
#
loop_
_entity.id
_entity.type
_entity.pdbx_description
1 polymer ?
#
loop_
_entity_poly.entity_id
_entity_poly.type
_entity_poly.pdbx_seq_one_letter_code
_entity_poly.pdbx_strand_id
1 'polypeptide(L)'
;MFIHEAAEKALKERGVPTHVSMLHSHIEDKGYYEFGAQTPEKALAIELSRRSNNVDIVHSSLGKRFYRAAPATYGLIEWLDTSEEQTGDSQLSVEFEGDVRGILQGEPTSTTKEQLILARVGQGQFRKGVLALWNDRCAVTGTTFAVRASHIKPWRDCSDDERIDPNNGLPLVATLDALFDSYLILI
;
A
#
# COMPACT_ATOMS: atom_id res chain seq x y z
N MET A 1 -15.87 27.31 19.95
CA MET A 1 -15.33 26.19 19.16
C MET A 1 -13.86 26.08 19.54
N PHE A 2 -13.37 24.91 19.90
CA PHE A 2 -11.95 24.68 20.12
C PHE A 2 -11.22 24.50 18.78
N ILE A 3 -9.90 24.73 18.77
CA ILE A 3 -9.05 24.57 17.58
C ILE A 3 -9.25 23.23 16.85
N HIS A 4 -9.43 22.12 17.59
CA HIS A 4 -9.70 20.82 16.99
C HIS A 4 -11.09 20.69 16.35
N GLU A 5 -12.12 21.26 16.97
CA GLU A 5 -13.49 21.24 16.43
C GLU A 5 -13.57 22.07 15.14
N ALA A 6 -12.86 23.22 15.13
CA ALA A 6 -12.71 24.07 13.96
C ALA A 6 -11.98 23.34 12.82
N ALA A 7 -10.90 22.64 13.14
CA ALA A 7 -10.15 21.85 12.17
C ALA A 7 -10.98 20.69 11.60
N GLU A 8 -11.73 19.96 12.43
CA GLU A 8 -12.60 18.88 11.99
C GLU A 8 -13.72 19.36 11.06
N LYS A 9 -14.33 20.50 11.41
CA LYS A 9 -15.38 21.13 10.59
C LYS A 9 -14.80 21.61 9.26
N ALA A 10 -13.68 22.31 9.29
CA ALA A 10 -12.99 22.80 8.10
C ALA A 10 -12.57 21.65 7.16
N LEU A 11 -12.04 20.54 7.69
CA LEU A 11 -11.69 19.38 6.88
C LEU A 11 -12.91 18.69 6.25
N LYS A 12 -14.02 18.61 6.99
CA LYS A 12 -15.28 18.04 6.49
C LYS A 12 -15.87 18.90 5.36
N GLU A 13 -15.77 20.22 5.46
CA GLU A 13 -16.27 21.15 4.44
C GLU A 13 -15.37 21.20 3.20
N ARG A 14 -14.05 21.17 3.39
CA ARG A 14 -13.11 21.17 2.26
C ARG A 14 -13.23 19.91 1.42
N GLY A 15 -13.35 18.73 2.05
CA GLY A 15 -13.53 17.45 1.36
C GLY A 15 -12.39 17.04 0.41
N VAL A 16 -11.30 17.81 0.38
CA VAL A 16 -10.15 17.60 -0.50
C VAL A 16 -8.85 17.56 0.31
N PRO A 17 -7.80 16.88 -0.20
CA PRO A 17 -6.48 16.89 0.42
C PRO A 17 -5.97 18.31 0.60
N THR A 18 -5.49 18.65 1.80
CA THR A 18 -5.10 20.01 2.18
C THR A 18 -3.76 20.03 2.90
N HIS A 19 -3.08 21.17 2.85
CA HIS A 19 -1.94 21.47 3.71
C HIS A 19 -2.39 22.25 4.94
N VAL A 20 -1.58 22.29 6.01
CA VAL A 20 -1.89 22.97 7.27
C VAL A 20 -2.17 24.47 7.05
N SER A 21 -1.36 25.13 6.22
CA SER A 21 -1.55 26.55 5.88
C SER A 21 -2.90 26.81 5.20
N MET A 22 -3.28 25.98 4.22
CA MET A 22 -4.56 26.09 3.52
C MET A 22 -5.74 25.81 4.45
N LEU A 23 -5.57 24.91 5.42
CA LEU A 23 -6.59 24.63 6.42
C LEU A 23 -6.72 25.80 7.42
N HIS A 24 -5.59 26.36 7.84
CA HIS A 24 -5.53 27.54 8.70
C HIS A 24 -6.28 28.73 8.09
N SER A 25 -5.94 29.13 6.86
CA SER A 25 -6.64 30.22 6.17
C SER A 25 -8.15 29.96 6.04
N HIS A 26 -8.54 28.72 5.76
CA HIS A 26 -9.96 28.37 5.66
C HIS A 26 -10.71 28.49 7.00
N ILE A 27 -10.06 28.16 8.12
CA ILE A 27 -10.63 28.29 9.47
C ILE A 27 -10.85 29.78 9.80
N GLU A 28 -9.88 30.63 9.46
CA GLU A 28 -9.96 32.08 9.68
C GLU A 28 -11.02 32.73 8.78
N ASP A 29 -11.02 32.42 7.48
CA ASP A 29 -11.99 32.96 6.51
C ASP A 29 -13.44 32.63 6.89
N LYS A 30 -13.65 31.46 7.50
CA LYS A 30 -14.97 31.01 7.96
C LYS A 30 -15.32 31.48 9.38
N GLY A 31 -14.38 32.10 10.09
CA GLY A 31 -14.55 32.53 11.47
C GLY A 31 -14.78 31.38 12.45
N TYR A 32 -14.24 30.19 12.17
CA TYR A 32 -14.42 29.02 13.05
C TYR A 32 -13.56 29.07 14.30
N TYR A 33 -12.39 29.69 14.21
CA TYR A 33 -11.47 29.87 15.32
C TYR A 33 -10.53 31.04 15.05
N GLU A 34 -10.22 31.81 16.09
CA GLU A 34 -9.25 32.90 16.04
C GLU A 34 -7.96 32.44 16.74
N PHE A 35 -6.85 32.45 16.01
CA PHE A 35 -5.58 31.94 16.52
C PHE A 35 -4.83 33.02 17.32
N GLY A 36 -4.76 32.85 18.64
CA GLY A 36 -3.97 33.73 19.51
C GLY A 36 -2.48 33.37 19.64
N ALA A 37 -1.99 32.38 18.88
CA ALA A 37 -0.59 31.91 18.99
C ALA A 37 0.34 32.73 18.09
N GLN A 38 1.60 32.92 18.50
CA GLN A 38 2.62 33.56 17.66
C GLN A 38 2.88 32.79 16.35
N THR A 39 2.61 31.47 16.34
CA THR A 39 2.70 30.61 15.15
C THR A 39 1.43 29.75 15.01
N PRO A 40 0.34 30.32 14.45
CA PRO A 40 -0.96 29.66 14.33
C PRO A 40 -0.92 28.29 13.63
N GLU A 41 -0.22 28.21 12.50
CA GLU A 41 -0.09 26.97 11.72
C GLU A 41 0.60 25.86 12.50
N LYS A 42 1.66 26.19 13.25
CA LYS A 42 2.35 25.21 14.10
C LYS A 42 1.47 24.70 15.22
N ALA A 43 0.71 25.59 15.86
CA ALA A 43 -0.26 25.21 16.90
C ALA A 43 -1.35 24.29 16.34
N LEU A 44 -1.84 24.59 15.13
CA LEU A 44 -2.81 23.75 14.42
C LEU A 44 -2.22 22.38 14.07
N ALA A 45 -1.01 22.34 13.54
CA ALA A 45 -0.32 21.10 13.21
C ALA A 45 -0.12 20.20 14.44
N ILE A 46 0.31 20.78 15.57
CA ILE A 46 0.49 20.05 16.84
C ILE A 46 -0.83 19.46 17.32
N GLU A 47 -1.93 20.23 17.28
CA GLU A 47 -3.24 19.72 17.72
C GLU A 47 -3.73 18.58 16.82
N LEU A 48 -3.54 18.70 15.50
CA LEU A 48 -3.90 17.66 14.55
C LEU A 48 -3.05 16.40 14.74
N SER A 49 -1.73 16.53 14.89
CA SER A 49 -0.84 15.39 15.18
C SER A 49 -1.23 14.68 16.47
N ARG A 50 -1.53 15.41 17.55
CA ARG A 50 -1.94 14.82 18.84
C ARG A 50 -3.20 13.97 18.76
N ARG A 51 -4.11 14.31 17.84
CA ARG A 51 -5.38 13.61 17.66
C ARG A 51 -5.35 12.60 16.52
N SER A 52 -4.29 12.58 15.74
CA SER A 52 -4.11 11.58 14.70
C SER A 52 -3.63 10.26 15.29
N ASN A 53 -4.15 9.15 14.78
CA ASN A 53 -3.53 7.86 14.98
C ASN A 53 -2.50 7.66 13.86
N ASN A 54 -1.21 7.73 14.19
CA ASN A 54 -0.06 7.44 13.32
C ASN A 54 0.24 8.43 12.18
N VAL A 55 -0.24 9.68 12.23
CA VAL A 55 0.07 10.68 11.19
C VAL A 55 0.73 11.92 11.76
N ASP A 56 2.03 12.06 11.51
CA ASP A 56 2.72 13.27 11.94
C ASP A 56 2.53 14.42 10.93
N ILE A 57 1.71 15.40 11.34
CA ILE A 57 1.39 16.62 10.60
C ILE A 57 2.38 17.75 10.94
N VAL A 58 3.10 17.67 12.06
CA VAL A 58 4.06 18.73 12.49
C VAL A 58 5.23 18.85 11.52
N HIS A 59 5.64 17.73 10.93
CA HIS A 59 6.74 17.67 9.96
C HIS A 59 6.27 17.59 8.50
N SER A 60 5.00 17.90 8.20
CA SER A 60 4.51 17.90 6.82
C SER A 60 5.16 19.03 6.00
N SER A 61 5.73 18.70 4.84
CA SER A 61 6.20 19.68 3.86
C SER A 61 5.04 20.18 2.99
N LEU A 62 5.22 21.28 2.24
CA LEU A 62 4.18 21.84 1.34
C LEU A 62 3.63 20.81 0.32
N GLY A 63 4.41 19.79 -0.03
CA GLY A 63 4.01 18.70 -0.93
C GLY A 63 3.29 17.54 -0.25
N LYS A 64 3.16 17.53 1.08
CA LYS A 64 2.45 16.49 1.84
C LYS A 64 1.09 17.01 2.27
N ARG A 65 0.07 16.74 1.45
CA ARG A 65 -1.32 17.04 1.78
C ARG A 65 -1.91 15.93 2.64
N PHE A 66 -2.87 16.26 3.48
CA PHE A 66 -3.63 15.29 4.27
C PHE A 66 -5.13 15.46 4.06
N TYR A 67 -5.88 14.39 4.31
CA TYR A 67 -7.34 14.41 4.29
C TYR A 67 -7.89 13.72 5.53
N ARG A 68 -9.16 14.01 5.86
CA ARG A 68 -9.88 13.32 6.93
C ARG A 68 -10.48 12.03 6.36
N ALA A 69 -10.01 10.88 6.83
CA ALA A 69 -10.55 9.57 6.45
C ALA A 69 -11.76 9.17 7.33
N ALA A 70 -11.70 9.49 8.63
CA ALA A 70 -12.77 9.25 9.62
C ALA A 70 -12.67 10.29 10.76
N PRO A 71 -13.61 10.33 11.74
CA PRO A 71 -13.42 11.15 12.93
C PRO A 71 -12.08 10.87 13.62
N ALA A 72 -11.31 11.92 13.92
CA ALA A 72 -9.95 11.86 14.45
C ALA A 72 -8.95 10.98 13.65
N THR A 73 -9.26 10.60 12.40
CA THR A 73 -8.38 9.78 11.56
C THR A 73 -8.02 10.55 10.30
N TYR A 74 -6.74 10.86 10.15
CA TYR A 74 -6.19 11.57 9.00
C TYR A 74 -5.34 10.61 8.16
N GLY A 75 -5.28 10.84 6.86
CA GLY A 75 -4.39 10.14 5.94
C GLY A 75 -3.50 11.13 5.20
N LEU A 76 -2.22 10.80 5.03
CA LEU A 76 -1.30 11.56 4.18
C LEU A 76 -1.43 11.11 2.72
N ILE A 77 -1.43 12.09 1.83
CA ILE A 77 -1.24 11.88 0.40
C ILE A 77 0.21 12.23 0.11
N GLU A 78 1.09 11.23 0.23
CA GLU A 78 2.49 11.33 -0.19
C GLU A 78 2.70 10.95 -1.67
N TRP A 79 1.69 10.34 -2.33
CA TRP A 79 1.89 9.61 -3.59
C TRP A 79 1.09 10.10 -4.82
N LEU A 80 0.22 11.12 -4.70
CA LEU A 80 -0.68 11.53 -5.80
C LEU A 80 -0.37 12.87 -6.48
N ASP A 81 0.64 13.63 -6.04
CA ASP A 81 1.07 14.87 -6.71
C ASP A 81 2.16 14.62 -7.78
N THR A 82 2.27 13.39 -8.32
CA THR A 82 2.91 13.19 -9.63
C THR A 82 1.92 13.69 -10.67
N SER A 83 2.00 14.99 -10.92
CA SER A 83 1.25 15.68 -11.96
C SER A 83 1.38 14.96 -13.30
N GLU A 84 0.28 14.98 -14.01
CA GLU A 84 0.06 14.49 -15.36
C GLU A 84 1.19 14.90 -16.32
N GLU A 85 2.15 14.01 -16.55
CA GLU A 85 2.86 13.88 -17.82
C GLU A 85 2.66 12.45 -18.32
N GLN A 86 1.40 12.11 -18.62
CA GLN A 86 1.12 11.01 -19.54
C GLN A 86 1.32 11.51 -20.97
N THR A 87 2.56 11.44 -21.43
CA THR A 87 2.83 11.05 -22.80
C THR A 87 3.46 9.68 -22.78
N GLY A 88 2.78 8.74 -23.44
CA GLY A 88 3.18 7.37 -23.80
C GLY A 88 4.43 6.79 -23.15
N ASP A 89 4.31 5.59 -22.57
CA ASP A 89 4.47 4.37 -23.37
C ASP A 89 4.39 3.15 -22.44
N SER A 90 3.99 2.02 -23.03
CA SER A 90 3.89 0.71 -22.42
C SER A 90 5.15 0.27 -21.66
N GLN A 91 5.11 0.21 -20.33
CA GLN A 91 6.15 -0.47 -19.52
C GLN A 91 5.56 -1.17 -18.29
N LEU A 92 4.73 -2.19 -18.53
CA LEU A 92 4.51 -3.29 -17.59
C LEU A 92 5.42 -4.46 -17.99
N SER A 93 6.74 -4.27 -17.94
CA SER A 93 7.69 -5.37 -18.20
C SER A 93 9.07 -5.21 -17.57
N VAL A 94 9.34 -4.23 -16.71
CA VAL A 94 10.70 -4.01 -16.18
C VAL A 94 10.70 -3.82 -14.65
N GLU A 95 10.17 -4.79 -13.91
CA GLU A 95 10.50 -4.93 -12.47
C GLU A 95 10.98 -6.34 -12.09
N PHE A 96 10.89 -7.32 -13.00
CA PHE A 96 11.24 -8.71 -12.65
C PHE A 96 12.76 -8.99 -12.65
N GLU A 97 13.58 -8.12 -13.24
CA GLU A 97 15.04 -8.34 -13.39
C GLU A 97 15.89 -7.72 -12.27
N GLY A 98 15.33 -6.79 -11.49
CA GLY A 98 16.09 -6.06 -10.45
C GLY A 98 16.50 -6.94 -9.26
N ASP A 99 15.63 -7.87 -8.86
CA ASP A 99 15.82 -8.66 -7.64
C ASP A 99 16.88 -9.76 -7.77
N VAL A 100 17.10 -10.30 -8.97
CA VAL A 100 18.18 -11.26 -9.23
C VAL A 100 19.55 -10.58 -9.05
N ARG A 101 19.67 -9.33 -9.48
CA ARG A 101 20.91 -8.56 -9.40
C ARG A 101 21.34 -8.28 -7.96
N GLY A 102 20.39 -8.08 -7.04
CA GLY A 102 20.66 -7.89 -5.61
C GLY A 102 21.21 -9.16 -4.92
N ILE A 103 20.70 -10.34 -5.30
CA ILE A 103 21.17 -11.64 -4.75
C ILE A 103 22.60 -11.96 -5.22
N LEU A 104 22.96 -11.58 -6.45
CA LEU A 104 24.31 -11.78 -6.98
C LEU A 104 25.37 -10.97 -6.19
N GLN A 105 24.98 -9.85 -5.58
CA GLN A 105 25.88 -8.91 -4.89
C GLN A 105 26.12 -9.19 -3.39
N GLY A 106 25.29 -10.00 -2.72
CA GLY A 106 25.55 -10.44 -1.34
C GLY A 106 26.59 -11.56 -1.27
N GLU A 107 27.23 -11.81 -0.13
CA GLU A 107 28.12 -12.98 0.07
C GLU A 107 27.42 -14.15 0.78
N PRO A 108 26.55 -14.92 0.11
CA PRO A 108 26.34 -16.32 0.43
C PRO A 108 27.12 -17.24 -0.55
N THR A 109 27.42 -18.47 -0.11
CA THR A 109 28.10 -19.50 -0.91
C THR A 109 27.44 -19.70 -2.27
N SER A 110 28.22 -19.98 -3.32
CA SER A 110 27.74 -20.06 -4.71
C SER A 110 26.51 -20.96 -4.88
N THR A 111 26.48 -22.09 -4.18
CA THR A 111 25.36 -23.04 -4.17
C THR A 111 24.07 -22.44 -3.60
N THR A 112 24.18 -21.62 -2.55
CA THR A 112 23.02 -20.95 -1.91
C THR A 112 22.44 -19.88 -2.83
N LYS A 113 23.30 -19.14 -3.55
CA LYS A 113 22.85 -18.15 -4.56
C LYS A 113 22.07 -18.82 -5.69
N GLU A 114 22.61 -19.92 -6.23
CA GLU A 114 21.96 -20.67 -7.31
C GLU A 114 20.59 -21.22 -6.87
N GLN A 115 20.50 -21.79 -5.67
CA GLN A 115 19.23 -22.28 -5.12
C GLN A 115 18.19 -21.18 -4.93
N LEU A 116 18.60 -19.99 -4.44
CA LEU A 116 17.69 -18.84 -4.29
C LEU A 116 17.19 -18.32 -5.64
N ILE A 117 18.06 -18.23 -6.64
CA ILE A 117 17.69 -17.82 -7.99
C ILE A 117 16.71 -18.82 -8.60
N LEU A 118 17.00 -20.12 -8.51
CA LEU A 118 16.15 -21.18 -9.03
C LEU A 118 14.78 -21.19 -8.34
N ALA A 119 14.74 -21.05 -7.02
CA ALA A 119 13.49 -20.97 -6.27
C ALA A 119 12.64 -19.77 -6.72
N ARG A 120 13.28 -18.63 -6.98
CA ARG A 120 12.61 -17.41 -7.41
C ARG A 120 12.05 -17.49 -8.83
N VAL A 121 12.82 -18.07 -9.75
CA VAL A 121 12.37 -18.36 -11.12
C VAL A 121 11.20 -19.34 -11.08
N GLY A 122 11.31 -20.41 -10.30
CA GLY A 122 10.25 -21.42 -10.13
C GLY A 122 8.95 -20.82 -9.58
N GLN A 123 9.03 -19.98 -8.54
CA GLN A 123 7.85 -19.27 -8.01
C GLN A 123 7.22 -18.31 -9.04
N GLY A 124 8.05 -17.63 -9.84
CA GLY A 124 7.58 -16.76 -10.91
C GLY A 124 6.81 -17.54 -11.99
N GLN A 125 7.34 -18.69 -12.40
CA GLN A 125 6.71 -19.57 -13.39
C GLN A 125 5.40 -20.16 -12.86
N PHE A 126 5.41 -20.70 -11.63
CA PHE A 126 4.23 -21.21 -10.96
C PHE A 126 3.12 -20.16 -10.92
N ARG A 127 3.43 -18.95 -10.42
CA ARG A 127 2.45 -17.86 -10.33
C ARG A 127 1.83 -17.52 -11.68
N LYS A 128 2.64 -17.40 -12.73
CA LYS A 128 2.16 -17.09 -14.09
C LYS A 128 1.21 -18.18 -14.59
N GLY A 129 1.56 -19.45 -14.39
CA GLY A 129 0.72 -20.58 -14.79
C GLY A 129 -0.62 -20.58 -14.06
N VAL A 130 -0.62 -20.41 -12.74
CA VAL A 130 -1.85 -20.39 -11.92
C VAL A 130 -2.77 -19.26 -12.36
N LEU A 131 -2.26 -18.04 -12.51
CA LEU A 131 -3.09 -16.90 -12.93
C LEU A 131 -3.66 -17.09 -14.34
N ALA A 132 -2.89 -17.66 -15.27
CA ALA A 132 -3.36 -17.95 -16.62
C ALA A 132 -4.54 -18.93 -16.64
N LEU A 133 -4.53 -19.96 -15.79
CA LEU A 133 -5.64 -20.93 -15.69
C LEU A 133 -6.96 -20.29 -15.21
N TRP A 134 -6.87 -19.19 -14.47
CA TRP A 134 -8.00 -18.53 -13.82
C TRP A 134 -8.31 -17.14 -14.39
N ASN A 135 -7.77 -16.81 -15.57
CA ASN A 135 -7.95 -15.51 -16.23
C ASN A 135 -7.58 -14.32 -15.32
N ASP A 136 -6.47 -14.44 -14.58
CA ASP A 136 -5.94 -13.45 -13.63
C ASP A 136 -6.87 -13.10 -12.46
N ARG A 137 -7.88 -13.92 -12.17
CA ARG A 137 -8.89 -13.66 -11.14
C ARG A 137 -8.72 -14.55 -9.93
N CYS A 138 -9.05 -14.00 -8.77
CA CYS A 138 -9.23 -14.76 -7.55
C CYS A 138 -10.35 -15.80 -7.73
N ALA A 139 -10.07 -17.04 -7.34
CA ALA A 139 -10.99 -18.17 -7.44
C ALA A 139 -12.30 -17.97 -6.66
N VAL A 140 -12.24 -17.23 -5.55
CA VAL A 140 -13.38 -17.01 -4.65
C VAL A 140 -14.09 -15.69 -4.93
N THR A 141 -13.35 -14.61 -5.11
CA THR A 141 -13.94 -13.25 -5.20
C THR A 141 -14.05 -12.72 -6.62
N GLY A 142 -13.40 -13.35 -7.60
CA GLY A 142 -13.39 -12.90 -9.00
C GLY A 142 -12.60 -11.61 -9.29
N THR A 143 -12.00 -11.00 -8.27
CA THR A 143 -11.17 -9.80 -8.43
C THR A 143 -9.82 -10.11 -9.06
N THR A 144 -9.27 -9.16 -9.80
CA THR A 144 -7.90 -9.22 -10.35
C THR A 144 -6.89 -8.46 -9.48
N PHE A 145 -7.37 -7.74 -8.46
CA PHE A 145 -6.53 -6.90 -7.61
C PHE A 145 -5.96 -7.69 -6.41
N ALA A 146 -4.67 -7.50 -6.13
CA ALA A 146 -3.96 -8.06 -4.97
C ALA A 146 -4.08 -9.60 -4.84
N VAL A 147 -3.98 -10.30 -5.97
CA VAL A 147 -4.08 -11.77 -6.06
C VAL A 147 -2.71 -12.44 -5.89
N ARG A 148 -2.67 -13.49 -5.07
CA ARG A 148 -1.53 -14.39 -4.84
C ARG A 148 -1.83 -15.76 -5.42
N ALA A 149 -0.80 -16.48 -5.88
CA ALA A 149 -0.92 -17.87 -6.25
C ALA A 149 -0.55 -18.71 -5.03
N SER A 150 -1.55 -19.29 -4.36
CA SER A 150 -1.41 -20.11 -3.16
C SER A 150 -1.33 -21.58 -3.54
N HIS A 151 -0.47 -22.37 -2.91
CA HIS A 151 -0.36 -23.80 -3.19
C HIS A 151 -1.46 -24.59 -2.47
N ILE A 152 -2.15 -25.50 -3.18
CA ILE A 152 -3.15 -26.39 -2.58
C ILE A 152 -2.45 -27.41 -1.67
N LYS A 153 -1.46 -28.11 -2.22
CA LYS A 153 -0.53 -28.93 -1.45
C LYS A 153 0.65 -28.04 -1.01
N PRO A 154 0.93 -27.87 0.29
CA PRO A 154 1.97 -26.95 0.76
C PRO A 154 3.34 -27.22 0.14
N TRP A 155 4.10 -26.16 -0.12
CA TRP A 155 5.43 -26.23 -0.74
C TRP A 155 6.40 -27.23 -0.08
N ARG A 156 6.34 -27.33 1.25
CA ARG A 156 7.18 -28.24 2.06
C ARG A 156 6.88 -29.72 1.79
N ASP A 157 5.66 -30.03 1.37
CA ASP A 157 5.16 -31.39 1.16
C ASP A 157 5.12 -31.76 -0.33
N CYS A 158 5.41 -30.82 -1.22
CA CYS A 158 5.46 -31.00 -2.67
C CYS A 158 6.80 -31.60 -3.14
N SER A 159 6.71 -32.47 -4.14
CA SER A 159 7.82 -32.80 -5.05
C SER A 159 8.18 -31.60 -5.93
N ASP A 160 9.35 -31.64 -6.59
CA ASP A 160 9.82 -30.53 -7.42
C ASP A 160 8.90 -30.26 -8.63
N ASP A 161 8.25 -31.28 -9.18
CA ASP A 161 7.26 -31.12 -10.25
C ASP A 161 5.98 -30.44 -9.73
N GLU A 162 5.47 -30.87 -8.56
CA GLU A 162 4.27 -30.28 -7.93
C GLU A 162 4.47 -28.83 -7.48
N ARG A 163 5.72 -28.42 -7.24
CA ARG A 163 6.06 -27.04 -6.84
C ARG A 163 5.84 -26.04 -7.96
N ILE A 164 6.04 -26.47 -9.21
CA ILE A 164 5.90 -25.63 -10.40
C ILE A 164 4.61 -25.91 -11.18
N ASP A 165 3.88 -26.99 -10.86
CA ASP A 165 2.61 -27.35 -11.50
C ASP A 165 1.50 -26.32 -11.20
N PRO A 166 0.97 -25.62 -12.22
CA PRO A 166 -0.13 -24.68 -12.05
C PRO A 166 -1.42 -25.28 -11.49
N ASN A 167 -1.65 -26.59 -11.68
CA ASN A 167 -2.86 -27.25 -11.16
C ASN A 167 -2.83 -27.42 -9.65
N ASN A 168 -1.65 -27.30 -9.02
CA ASN A 168 -1.50 -27.28 -7.58
C ASN A 168 -1.66 -25.86 -6.99
N GLY A 169 -2.24 -24.92 -7.73
CA GLY A 169 -2.37 -23.53 -7.31
C GLY A 169 -3.78 -22.97 -7.37
N LEU A 170 -4.11 -22.13 -6.39
CA LEU A 170 -5.31 -21.31 -6.34
C LEU A 170 -4.95 -19.83 -6.31
N PRO A 171 -5.50 -19.00 -7.20
CA PRO A 171 -5.38 -17.55 -7.10
C PRO A 171 -6.31 -17.03 -5.99
N LEU A 172 -5.75 -16.45 -4.95
CA LEU A 172 -6.49 -15.95 -3.78
C LEU A 172 -6.07 -14.51 -3.45
N VAL A 173 -7.01 -13.69 -3.00
CA VAL A 173 -6.65 -12.39 -2.40
C VAL A 173 -5.87 -12.61 -1.10
N ALA A 174 -5.00 -11.66 -0.75
CA ALA A 174 -4.06 -11.80 0.38
C ALA A 174 -4.68 -12.27 1.71
N THR A 175 -5.93 -11.86 2.01
CA THR A 175 -6.64 -12.30 3.22
C THR A 175 -7.09 -13.76 3.14
N LEU A 176 -7.61 -14.20 2.00
CA LEU A 176 -8.03 -15.59 1.79
C LEU A 176 -6.83 -16.53 1.73
N ASP A 177 -5.77 -16.12 1.04
CA ASP A 177 -4.49 -16.82 1.00
C ASP A 177 -3.97 -17.11 2.42
N ALA A 178 -3.91 -16.09 3.28
CA ALA A 178 -3.44 -16.25 4.66
C ALA A 178 -4.30 -17.22 5.50
N LEU A 179 -5.63 -17.17 5.31
CA LEU A 179 -6.55 -18.07 6.01
C LEU A 179 -6.45 -19.51 5.49
N PHE A 180 -6.32 -19.67 4.17
CA PHE A 180 -6.22 -20.96 3.50
C PHE A 180 -4.90 -21.68 3.86
N ASP A 181 -3.76 -20.98 3.75
CA ASP A 181 -2.44 -21.53 4.07
C ASP A 181 -2.31 -21.91 5.56
N SER A 182 -3.07 -21.23 6.43
CA SER A 182 -3.16 -21.54 7.86
C SER A 182 -4.18 -22.65 8.21
N TYR A 183 -4.82 -23.27 7.21
CA TYR A 183 -5.88 -24.28 7.36
C TYR A 183 -7.09 -23.80 8.17
N LEU A 184 -7.32 -22.48 8.23
CA LEU A 184 -8.47 -21.89 8.92
C LEU A 184 -9.74 -21.95 8.06
N ILE A 185 -9.58 -22.05 6.74
CA ILE A 185 -10.66 -22.23 5.76
C ILE A 185 -10.28 -23.31 4.74
N LEU A 186 -11.31 -23.89 4.10
CA LEU A 186 -11.18 -24.81 2.97
C LEU A 186 -11.93 -24.20 1.78
N ILE A 187 -11.43 -24.42 0.56
CA ILE A 187 -11.95 -23.85 -0.70
C ILE A 187 -12.20 -24.98 -1.70
#